data_AF-A0A7Y4W4W0-F1
#
_entry.id   AF-A0A7Y4W4W0-F1
#
_cell.length_a   1.000
_cell.length_b   1.000
_cell.length_c   1.000
_cell.angle_alpha   90.00
_cell.angle_beta   90.00
_cell.angle_gamma   90.00
#
_symmetry.space_group_name_H-M   'P 1'
#
loop_
_entity.id
_entity.type
_entity.pdbx_description
1 polymer ?
#
loop_
_entity_poly.entity_id
_entity_poly.type
_entity_poly.pdbx_seq_one_letter_code
_entity_poly.pdbx_strand_id
1 'polypeptide(L)'
;MKVVSTLIAVMSMYLFSVLAQAHGDEDHGTAPATVAVGGAPRIAVHSDLFELVGIVENGAMTLYLDRYVDNAPVTDANIEVETGSEKLIATANPDGTYRAVAKAFAKPTEIPVTFTITAGSDSDLLAGDLVVADAHADDSHNAVSPFANKWLIGGLTLSAILVLIARFAIRQRRRQKVGMFK
;
A
#
# COMPACT_ATOMS: atom_id res chain seq x y z
N MET A 1 -59.36 22.97 23.22
CA MET A 1 -58.25 23.61 23.97
C MET A 1 -58.45 23.29 25.45
N LYS A 2 -57.70 22.32 25.99
CA LYS A 2 -57.55 22.01 27.44
C LYS A 2 -56.81 20.68 27.68
N VAL A 3 -56.67 19.83 26.66
CA VAL A 3 -56.00 18.51 26.79
C VAL A 3 -54.51 18.51 26.41
N VAL A 4 -53.99 19.62 25.88
CA VAL A 4 -52.57 19.73 25.48
C VAL A 4 -51.67 20.08 26.68
N SER A 5 -52.25 20.48 27.82
CA SER A 5 -51.50 21.07 28.94
C SER A 5 -51.03 20.09 30.00
N THR A 6 -51.36 18.79 29.94
CA THR A 6 -51.03 17.82 31.00
C THR A 6 -50.04 16.74 30.56
N LEU A 7 -49.44 16.84 29.37
CA LEU A 7 -48.38 15.90 28.93
C LEU A 7 -46.95 16.45 29.05
N ILE A 8 -46.78 17.69 29.52
CA ILE A 8 -45.48 18.37 29.53
C ILE A 8 -44.73 18.21 30.87
N ALA A 9 -45.40 17.76 31.94
CA ALA A 9 -44.82 17.82 33.29
C ALA A 9 -44.15 16.52 33.80
N VAL A 10 -44.28 15.38 33.12
CA VAL A 10 -43.66 14.11 33.58
C VAL A 10 -42.41 13.74 32.79
N MET A 11 -42.15 14.40 31.66
CA MET A 11 -41.00 14.14 30.79
C MET A 11 -39.77 14.99 31.14
N SER A 12 -39.68 15.45 32.39
CA SER A 12 -38.60 16.33 32.86
C SER A 12 -37.62 15.65 33.83
N MET A 13 -37.86 14.38 34.18
CA MET A 13 -37.07 13.64 35.18
C MET A 13 -36.34 12.42 34.59
N TYR A 14 -35.78 12.57 33.39
CA TYR A 14 -34.90 11.58 32.74
C TYR A 14 -33.61 12.21 32.18
N LEU A 15 -33.22 13.40 32.65
CA LEU A 15 -32.04 14.12 32.14
C LEU A 15 -30.75 13.98 32.95
N PHE A 16 -30.68 13.08 33.94
CA PHE A 16 -29.45 12.92 34.72
C PHE A 16 -29.08 11.45 34.91
N SER A 17 -28.62 10.83 33.82
CA SER A 17 -27.56 9.83 33.90
C SER A 17 -26.56 10.20 32.84
N VAL A 18 -25.67 11.10 33.23
CA VAL A 18 -24.46 11.47 32.51
C VAL A 18 -23.75 10.17 32.18
N LEU A 19 -23.60 9.90 30.87
CA LEU A 19 -22.67 8.92 30.36
C LEU A 19 -21.30 9.29 30.94
N ALA A 20 -20.82 8.48 31.89
CA ALA A 20 -19.40 8.39 32.17
C ALA A 20 -18.78 7.72 30.95
N GLN A 21 -18.52 8.53 29.90
CA GLN A 21 -17.69 8.13 28.79
C GLN A 21 -16.26 8.20 29.32
N ALA A 22 -15.70 7.05 29.67
CA ALA A 22 -14.27 6.93 29.83
C ALA A 22 -13.64 7.32 28.49
N HIS A 23 -13.06 8.52 28.44
CA HIS A 23 -12.10 8.87 27.40
C HIS A 23 -10.78 8.26 27.81
N GLY A 24 -10.29 7.33 26.99
CA GLY A 24 -9.03 6.62 27.25
C GLY A 24 -8.87 5.44 26.30
N ASP A 25 -9.07 5.69 25.01
CA ASP A 25 -8.42 4.91 23.96
C ASP A 25 -7.69 5.95 23.11
N GLU A 26 -6.52 6.35 23.60
CA GLU A 26 -5.57 7.10 22.78
C GLU A 26 -5.04 6.09 21.76
N ASP A 27 -5.68 6.07 20.59
CA ASP A 27 -5.19 5.37 19.41
C ASP A 27 -3.86 6.02 19.00
N HIS A 28 -2.78 5.51 19.57
CA HIS A 28 -1.40 5.83 19.19
C HIS A 28 -1.02 5.11 17.90
N GLY A 29 -1.77 5.40 16.83
CA GLY A 29 -1.37 5.10 15.46
C GLY A 29 -1.95 3.81 14.90
N THR A 30 -3.15 3.90 14.33
CA THR A 30 -3.44 3.09 13.14
C THR A 30 -2.69 3.69 11.94
N ALA A 31 -1.37 3.42 11.84
CA ALA A 31 -0.61 3.77 10.65
C ALA A 31 -1.21 3.02 9.45
N PRO A 32 -1.54 3.69 8.33
CA PRO A 32 -2.09 3.00 7.17
C PRO A 32 -1.08 2.00 6.60
N ALA A 33 -1.49 0.75 6.43
CA ALA A 33 -0.68 -0.29 5.80
C ALA A 33 -0.20 0.18 4.41
N THR A 34 1.11 0.45 4.28
CA THR A 34 1.71 0.84 3.01
C THR A 34 1.98 -0.40 2.18
N VAL A 35 1.21 -0.59 1.09
CA VAL A 35 1.52 -1.60 0.07
C VAL A 35 2.73 -1.11 -0.73
N ALA A 36 3.90 -1.72 -0.52
CA ALA A 36 5.11 -1.38 -1.26
C ALA A 36 5.01 -1.89 -2.71
N VAL A 37 4.83 -0.99 -3.67
CA VAL A 37 5.04 -1.27 -5.10
C VAL A 37 6.50 -0.97 -5.43
N GLY A 38 7.33 -2.01 -5.54
CA GLY A 38 8.68 -1.91 -6.12
C GLY A 38 9.80 -1.36 -5.21
N GLY A 39 9.82 -1.67 -3.91
CA GLY A 39 10.92 -1.30 -3.00
C GLY A 39 11.00 -2.21 -1.78
N ALA A 40 12.07 -2.07 -0.97
CA ALA A 40 12.21 -2.79 0.30
C ALA A 40 10.98 -2.56 1.21
N PRO A 41 10.48 -3.60 1.90
CA PRO A 41 9.40 -3.48 2.88
C PRO A 41 9.72 -2.40 3.91
N ARG A 42 8.73 -1.56 4.22
CA ARG A 42 8.90 -0.47 5.17
C ARG A 42 7.65 -0.26 6.00
N ILE A 43 7.85 0.30 7.18
CA ILE A 43 6.82 0.75 8.10
C ILE A 43 7.16 2.17 8.55
N ALA A 44 6.16 3.03 8.67
CA ALA A 44 6.28 4.36 9.22
C ALA A 44 5.19 4.55 10.28
N VAL A 45 5.60 4.86 11.51
CA VAL A 45 4.74 5.04 12.67
C VAL A 45 5.19 6.29 13.42
N HIS A 46 4.29 6.96 14.12
CA HIS A 46 4.61 8.18 14.85
C HIS A 46 3.70 8.38 16.07
N SER A 47 4.14 9.24 16.97
CA SER A 47 3.42 9.77 18.11
C SER A 47 3.71 11.26 18.27
N ASP A 48 3.20 11.88 19.34
CA ASP A 48 3.52 13.27 19.67
C ASP A 48 5.01 13.51 20.02
N LEU A 49 5.77 12.45 20.30
CA LEU A 49 7.18 12.53 20.69
C LEU A 49 8.13 12.12 19.56
N PHE A 50 7.77 11.10 18.79
CA PHE A 50 8.68 10.42 17.88
C PHE A 50 8.06 10.12 16.53
N GLU A 51 8.90 10.15 15.49
CA GLU A 51 8.63 9.58 14.18
C GLU A 51 9.62 8.43 13.95
N LEU A 52 9.12 7.25 13.58
CA LEU A 52 9.96 6.08 13.33
C LEU A 52 9.68 5.49 11.96
N VAL A 53 10.75 5.30 11.18
CA VAL A 53 10.72 4.60 9.90
C VAL A 53 11.60 3.36 10.00
N GLY A 54 11.00 2.19 9.77
CA GLY A 54 11.70 0.92 9.66
C GLY A 54 11.77 0.44 8.20
N ILE A 55 12.94 0.06 7.73
CA ILE A 55 13.16 -0.50 6.38
C ILE A 55 13.79 -1.88 6.53
N VAL A 56 13.18 -2.90 5.93
CA VAL A 56 13.67 -4.29 6.00
C VAL A 56 14.42 -4.67 4.74
N GLU A 57 15.69 -5.03 4.92
CA GLU A 57 16.55 -5.57 3.87
C GLU A 57 17.34 -6.76 4.40
N ASN A 58 17.44 -7.83 3.61
CA ASN A 58 18.25 -9.01 3.95
C ASN A 58 17.95 -9.61 5.35
N GLY A 59 16.68 -9.56 5.79
CA GLY A 59 16.24 -10.06 7.10
C GLY A 59 16.63 -9.19 8.30
N ALA A 60 17.08 -7.95 8.06
CA ALA A 60 17.36 -6.96 9.09
C ALA A 60 16.53 -5.70 8.85
N MET A 61 16.00 -5.13 9.92
CA MET A 61 15.33 -3.83 9.91
C MET A 61 16.32 -2.74 10.33
N THR A 62 16.49 -1.74 9.48
CA THR A 62 17.13 -0.46 9.81
C THR A 62 16.06 0.52 10.25
N LEU A 63 16.25 1.13 11.41
CA LEU A 63 15.34 2.07 12.04
C LEU A 63 15.95 3.48 12.01
N TYR A 64 15.16 4.43 11.56
CA TYR A 64 15.40 5.86 11.67
C TYR A 64 14.40 6.41 12.68
N LEU A 65 14.90 7.13 13.68
CA LEU A 65 14.10 7.69 14.76
C LEU A 65 14.36 9.19 14.83
N ASP A 66 13.30 9.97 14.65
CA ASP A 66 13.35 11.43 14.66
C ASP A 66 12.37 11.98 15.71
N ARG A 67 12.61 13.22 16.16
CA ARG A 67 11.67 13.97 17.00
C ARG A 67 10.51 14.47 16.15
N TYR A 68 9.27 14.25 16.62
CA TYR A 68 8.07 14.69 15.90
C TYR A 68 8.02 16.21 15.67
N VAL A 69 8.52 17.00 16.63
CA VAL A 69 8.40 18.46 16.61
C VAL A 69 9.23 19.14 15.51
N ASP A 70 10.42 18.60 15.20
CA ASP A 70 11.40 19.27 14.33
C ASP A 70 12.17 18.32 13.41
N ASN A 71 11.81 17.03 13.39
CA ASN A 71 12.50 15.97 12.63
C ASN A 71 14.00 15.85 12.99
N ALA A 72 14.41 16.27 14.19
CA ALA A 72 15.78 16.09 14.63
C ALA A 72 16.05 14.60 14.94
N PRO A 73 17.17 14.02 14.47
CA PRO A 73 17.46 12.61 14.70
C PRO A 73 17.73 12.32 16.18
N VAL A 74 17.15 11.23 16.67
CA VAL A 74 17.36 10.70 18.02
C VAL A 74 18.32 9.53 17.94
N THR A 75 19.54 9.73 18.42
CA THR A 75 20.66 8.77 18.27
C THR A 75 21.09 8.11 19.59
N ASP A 76 20.41 8.44 20.69
CA ASP A 76 20.67 7.96 22.05
C ASP A 76 19.48 7.21 22.68
N ALA A 77 18.54 6.74 21.86
CA ALA A 77 17.40 5.92 22.29
C ALA A 77 17.77 4.45 22.58
N ASN A 78 17.02 3.85 23.50
CA ASN A 78 16.81 2.40 23.57
C ASN A 78 15.51 2.08 22.82
N ILE A 79 15.59 1.20 21.82
CA ILE A 79 14.43 0.78 21.03
C ILE A 79 14.25 -0.72 21.18
N GLU A 80 13.19 -1.11 21.87
CA GLU A 80 12.73 -2.49 21.91
C GLU A 80 11.78 -2.74 20.75
N VAL A 81 12.03 -3.81 20.00
CA VAL A 81 11.25 -4.23 18.83
C VAL A 81 10.60 -5.56 19.13
N GLU A 82 9.29 -5.62 19.00
CA GLU A 82 8.48 -6.81 19.16
C GLU A 82 7.79 -7.14 17.83
N THR A 83 8.04 -8.34 17.30
CA THR A 83 7.49 -8.84 16.04
C THR A 83 6.81 -10.19 16.30
N GLY A 84 5.51 -10.18 16.54
CA GLY A 84 4.75 -11.38 16.88
C GLY A 84 5.26 -12.05 18.17
N SER A 85 6.08 -13.10 18.04
CA SER A 85 6.64 -13.86 19.18
C SER A 85 8.10 -13.57 19.49
N GLU A 86 8.77 -12.73 18.69
CA GLU A 86 10.16 -12.30 18.92
C GLU A 86 10.18 -10.91 19.54
N LYS A 87 11.01 -10.70 20.56
CA LYS A 87 11.21 -9.43 21.25
C LYS A 87 12.71 -9.22 21.44
N LEU A 88 13.23 -8.06 21.04
CA LEU A 88 14.66 -7.76 21.04
C LEU A 88 14.93 -6.27 21.22
N ILE A 89 16.15 -5.91 21.59
CA ILE A 89 16.62 -4.52 21.63
C ILE A 89 17.42 -4.25 20.35
N ALA A 90 17.06 -3.20 19.62
CA ALA A 90 17.79 -2.77 18.44
C ALA A 90 19.19 -2.25 18.81
N THR A 91 20.18 -2.60 18.00
CA THR A 91 21.57 -2.17 18.20
C THR A 91 21.80 -0.82 17.51
N ALA A 92 22.31 0.18 18.23
CA ALA A 92 22.66 1.47 17.66
C ALA A 92 23.87 1.34 16.70
N ASN A 93 23.79 2.00 15.56
CA ASN A 93 24.86 2.10 14.57
C ASN A 93 25.58 3.47 14.69
N PRO A 94 26.85 3.57 14.25
CA PRO A 94 27.61 4.83 14.29
C PRO A 94 27.03 5.97 13.45
N ASP A 95 26.15 5.68 12.50
CA ASP A 95 25.49 6.67 11.62
C ASP A 95 24.19 7.24 12.21
N GLY A 96 23.85 6.85 13.45
CA GLY A 96 22.64 7.30 14.15
C GLY A 96 21.40 6.45 13.90
N THR A 97 21.50 5.40 13.06
CA THR A 97 20.42 4.44 12.86
C THR A 97 20.43 3.33 13.92
N TYR A 98 19.36 2.55 13.99
CA TYR A 98 19.31 1.34 14.82
C TYR A 98 19.05 0.11 13.95
N ARG A 99 19.58 -1.04 14.36
CA ARG A 99 19.46 -2.30 13.63
C ARG A 99 18.80 -3.38 14.47
N ALA A 100 17.72 -3.96 13.95
CA ALA A 100 16.98 -5.07 14.53
C ALA A 100 17.02 -6.29 13.59
N VAL A 101 17.32 -7.48 14.13
CA VAL A 101 17.37 -8.72 13.34
C VAL A 101 16.40 -9.73 13.96
N ALA A 102 15.36 -10.08 13.21
CA ALA A 102 14.35 -11.05 13.62
C ALA A 102 14.06 -12.03 12.48
N LYS A 103 13.65 -13.27 12.79
CA LYS A 103 13.34 -14.26 11.75
C LYS A 103 12.08 -13.88 10.98
N ALA A 104 11.16 -13.15 11.60
CA ALA A 104 9.95 -12.63 10.98
C ALA A 104 10.23 -11.84 9.69
N PHE A 105 11.32 -11.05 9.65
CA PHE A 105 11.68 -10.20 8.51
C PHE A 105 12.14 -10.94 7.25
N ALA A 106 12.40 -12.26 7.34
CA ALA A 106 12.95 -13.04 6.23
C ALA A 106 11.88 -13.71 5.35
N LYS A 107 10.59 -13.62 5.72
CA LYS A 107 9.50 -14.33 5.03
C LYS A 107 8.46 -13.35 4.50
N PRO A 108 7.92 -13.56 3.29
CA PRO A 108 6.76 -12.83 2.83
C PRO A 108 5.56 -13.07 3.76
N THR A 109 5.13 -12.05 4.49
CA THR A 109 4.00 -12.04 5.42
C THR A 109 3.71 -10.62 5.90
N GLU A 110 2.49 -10.39 6.36
CA GLU A 110 2.17 -9.24 7.21
C GLU A 110 2.60 -9.55 8.65
N ILE A 111 3.25 -8.59 9.30
CA ILE A 111 3.85 -8.73 10.64
C ILE A 111 3.38 -7.54 11.48
N PRO A 112 2.61 -7.75 12.56
CA PRO A 112 2.39 -6.70 13.54
C PRO A 112 3.72 -6.43 14.27
N VAL A 113 4.12 -5.17 14.30
CA VAL A 113 5.36 -4.70 14.93
C VAL A 113 5.04 -3.64 15.98
N THR A 114 5.62 -3.81 17.16
CA THR A 114 5.56 -2.82 18.24
C THR A 114 6.96 -2.34 18.56
N PHE A 115 7.12 -1.02 18.71
CA PHE A 115 8.34 -0.36 19.11
C PHE A 115 8.13 0.31 20.45
N THR A 116 8.89 -0.09 21.48
CA THR A 116 8.96 0.68 22.73
C THR A 116 10.24 1.49 22.71
N ILE A 117 10.11 2.81 22.74
CA ILE A 117 11.22 3.76 22.60
C ILE A 117 11.43 4.44 23.95
N THR A 118 12.68 4.52 24.39
CA THR A 118 13.07 5.31 25.56
C THR A 118 14.30 6.15 25.20
N ALA A 119 14.17 7.48 25.28
CA ALA A 119 15.25 8.43 25.03
C ALA A 119 15.31 9.46 26.17
N GLY A 120 16.29 9.33 27.05
CA GLY A 120 16.37 10.17 28.25
C GLY A 120 15.18 9.95 29.19
N SER A 121 14.38 11.01 29.42
CA SER A 121 13.15 10.96 30.22
C SER A 121 11.90 10.64 29.40
N ASP A 122 12.01 10.63 28.07
CA ASP A 122 10.89 10.46 27.17
C ASP A 122 10.73 8.97 26.84
N SER A 123 9.49 8.50 26.83
CA SER A 123 9.17 7.13 26.48
C SER A 123 7.86 7.06 25.75
N ASP A 124 7.78 6.17 24.76
CA ASP A 124 6.57 5.95 24.00
C ASP A 124 6.48 4.54 23.41
N LEU A 125 5.28 4.14 23.00
CA LEU A 125 4.99 2.89 22.33
C LEU A 125 4.32 3.18 20.98
N LEU A 126 4.96 2.73 19.90
CA LEU A 126 4.45 2.84 18.53
C LEU A 126 4.12 1.46 18.00
N ALA A 127 2.98 1.29 17.34
CA ALA A 127 2.58 0.02 16.75
C ALA A 127 2.14 0.19 15.28
N GLY A 128 2.29 -0.86 14.49
CA GLY A 128 1.74 -0.92 13.14
C GLY A 128 2.07 -2.23 12.44
N ASP A 129 1.56 -2.38 11.23
CA ASP A 129 1.71 -3.60 10.44
C ASP A 129 2.76 -3.43 9.33
N LEU A 130 3.79 -4.27 9.35
CA LEU A 130 4.79 -4.36 8.30
C LEU A 130 4.37 -5.43 7.29
N VAL A 131 4.16 -5.01 6.04
CA VAL A 131 3.89 -5.94 4.94
C VAL A 131 5.18 -6.30 4.21
N VAL A 132 5.64 -7.54 4.36
CA VAL A 132 6.72 -8.13 3.55
C VAL A 132 6.07 -8.84 2.35
N ALA A 133 6.06 -8.20 1.19
CA ALA A 133 5.48 -8.76 -0.03
C ALA A 133 6.39 -9.84 -0.65
N ASP A 134 5.78 -10.80 -1.36
CA ASP A 134 6.53 -11.74 -2.19
C ASP A 134 6.95 -11.03 -3.49
N ALA A 135 8.26 -10.90 -3.70
CA ALA A 135 8.83 -10.24 -4.87
C ALA A 135 8.44 -10.91 -6.21
N HIS A 136 7.96 -12.16 -6.19
CA HIS A 136 7.56 -12.90 -7.39
C HIS A 136 6.04 -12.94 -7.65
N ALA A 137 5.23 -12.30 -6.81
CA ALA A 137 3.77 -12.31 -6.99
C ALA A 137 3.30 -11.54 -8.25
N ASP A 138 4.03 -10.48 -8.63
CA ASP A 138 3.66 -9.59 -9.76
C ASP A 138 4.14 -10.06 -11.15
N ASP A 139 5.01 -11.07 -11.24
CA ASP A 139 5.48 -11.63 -12.53
C ASP A 139 4.38 -12.44 -13.27
N SER A 140 3.21 -12.62 -12.64
CA SER A 140 2.06 -13.30 -13.24
C SER A 140 1.23 -12.43 -14.21
N HIS A 141 1.52 -11.13 -14.32
CA HIS A 141 0.95 -10.27 -15.35
C HIS A 141 1.86 -10.17 -16.58
N ASN A 142 2.14 -11.32 -17.20
CA ASN A 142 2.28 -11.40 -18.66
C ASN A 142 0.90 -11.12 -19.30
N ALA A 143 0.38 -9.92 -19.09
CA ALA A 143 -0.66 -9.35 -19.92
C ALA A 143 0.00 -9.03 -21.25
N VAL A 144 0.20 -10.05 -22.08
CA VAL A 144 0.32 -9.90 -23.52
C VAL A 144 -0.88 -9.05 -23.90
N SER A 145 -0.66 -7.77 -24.17
CA SER A 145 -1.77 -6.87 -24.40
C SER A 145 -2.60 -7.46 -25.55
N PRO A 146 -3.92 -7.63 -25.40
CA PRO A 146 -4.75 -8.12 -26.50
C PRO A 146 -4.72 -7.15 -27.70
N PHE A 147 -4.08 -5.99 -27.55
CA PHE A 147 -3.87 -4.99 -28.58
C PHE A 147 -2.63 -5.24 -29.46
N ALA A 148 -1.60 -5.92 -28.97
CA ALA A 148 -0.39 -6.21 -29.75
C ALA A 148 -0.68 -7.15 -30.93
N ASN A 149 -1.69 -8.02 -30.81
CA ASN A 149 -2.02 -9.02 -31.84
C ASN A 149 -3.02 -8.54 -32.91
N LYS A 150 -3.60 -7.34 -32.80
CA LYS A 150 -4.61 -6.86 -33.77
C LYS A 150 -4.01 -6.27 -35.07
N TRP A 151 -2.79 -5.75 -35.03
CA TRP A 151 -2.16 -5.14 -36.22
C TRP A 151 -1.67 -6.18 -37.25
N LEU A 152 -1.30 -7.38 -36.81
CA LEU A 152 -0.91 -8.47 -37.72
C LEU A 152 -2.11 -9.07 -38.48
N ILE A 153 -3.30 -9.08 -37.87
CA ILE A 153 -4.52 -9.57 -38.54
C ILE A 153 -5.10 -8.49 -39.47
N GLY A 154 -4.98 -7.20 -39.12
CA GLY A 154 -5.44 -6.08 -39.96
C GLY A 154 -4.70 -5.96 -41.29
N GLY A 155 -3.38 -6.09 -41.30
CA GLY A 155 -2.56 -5.94 -42.52
C GLY A 155 -2.78 -7.02 -43.58
N LEU A 156 -3.18 -8.23 -43.16
CA LEU A 156 -3.37 -9.38 -44.06
C LEU A 156 -4.69 -9.31 -44.84
N THR A 157 -5.73 -8.72 -44.26
CA THR A 157 -7.05 -8.58 -44.91
C THR A 157 -7.05 -7.53 -46.03
N LEU A 158 -6.37 -6.40 -45.85
CA LEU A 158 -6.29 -5.34 -46.86
C LEU A 158 -5.50 -5.78 -48.11
N SER A 159 -4.43 -6.55 -47.90
CA SER A 159 -3.59 -7.07 -48.98
C SER A 159 -4.33 -8.10 -49.85
N ALA A 160 -5.15 -8.97 -49.25
CA ALA A 160 -5.96 -9.94 -49.99
C ALA A 160 -7.03 -9.27 -50.86
N ILE A 161 -7.67 -8.20 -50.36
CA ILE A 161 -8.68 -7.43 -51.10
C ILE A 161 -8.04 -6.74 -52.32
N LEU A 162 -6.87 -6.12 -52.17
CA LEU A 162 -6.14 -5.49 -53.27
C LEU A 162 -5.76 -6.49 -54.38
N VAL A 163 -5.31 -7.70 -54.02
CA VAL A 163 -4.99 -8.76 -54.99
C VAL A 163 -6.24 -9.23 -55.76
N LEU A 164 -7.38 -9.34 -55.09
CA LEU A 164 -8.64 -9.74 -55.72
C LEU A 164 -9.17 -8.66 -56.69
N ILE A 165 -9.10 -7.37 -56.31
CA ILE A 165 -9.46 -6.25 -57.18
C ILE A 165 -8.55 -6.21 -58.42
N ALA A 166 -7.24 -6.35 -58.24
CA ALA A 166 -6.28 -6.37 -59.34
C ALA A 166 -6.55 -7.53 -60.31
N ARG A 167 -6.80 -8.75 -59.79
CA ARG A 167 -7.15 -9.91 -60.62
C ARG A 167 -8.46 -9.71 -61.38
N PHE A 168 -9.47 -9.11 -60.75
CA PHE A 168 -10.75 -8.83 -61.41
C PHE A 168 -10.61 -7.80 -62.54
N ALA A 169 -9.88 -6.70 -62.30
CA ALA A 169 -9.62 -5.66 -63.29
C ALA A 169 -8.84 -6.19 -64.51
N ILE A 170 -7.82 -7.03 -64.29
CA ILE A 170 -7.06 -7.67 -65.38
C ILE A 170 -7.97 -8.60 -66.19
N ARG A 171 -8.84 -9.37 -65.52
CA ARG A 171 -9.75 -10.32 -66.18
C ARG A 171 -10.82 -9.60 -67.00
N GLN A 172 -11.34 -8.46 -66.52
CA GLN A 172 -12.26 -7.63 -67.30
C GLN A 172 -11.60 -6.99 -68.52
N ARG A 173 -10.37 -6.47 -68.40
CA ARG A 173 -9.62 -5.92 -69.54
C ARG A 173 -9.33 -6.98 -70.61
N ARG A 174 -9.05 -8.22 -70.21
CA ARG A 174 -8.88 -9.35 -71.15
C ARG A 174 -10.18 -9.73 -71.85
N ARG A 175 -11.33 -9.65 -71.16
CA ARG A 175 -12.65 -9.91 -71.78
C ARG A 175 -13.05 -8.83 -72.78
N GLN A 176 -12.72 -7.57 -72.53
CA GLN A 176 -13.02 -6.49 -73.48
C GLN A 176 -12.13 -6.49 -74.73
N LYS A 177 -10.88 -6.98 -74.63
CA LYS A 177 -10.01 -7.13 -75.81
C LYS A 177 -10.37 -8.31 -76.71
N VAL A 178 -11.20 -9.26 -76.26
CA VAL A 178 -11.68 -10.39 -77.08
C VAL A 178 -13.01 -10.06 -77.79
N GLY A 179 -13.63 -8.92 -77.49
CA GLY A 179 -14.91 -8.49 -78.09
C GLY A 179 -14.81 -7.50 -79.26
N MET A 180 -13.60 -7.14 -79.72
CA MET A 180 -13.44 -6.13 -80.77
C MET A 180 -12.41 -6.56 -81.81
N PHE A 181 -12.77 -7.59 -82.56
CA PHE A 181 -12.41 -7.78 -83.96
C PHE A 181 -13.51 -8.65 -84.60
N LYS A 182 -14.55 -7.98 -85.07
CA LYS A 182 -15.43 -8.44 -86.14
C LYS A 182 -15.80 -7.22 -86.97
#